data_AF-A0A9E6CEP5-F1
#
_entry.id   AF-A0A9E6CEP5-F1
#
_cell.length_a   1.000
_cell.length_b   1.000
_cell.length_c   1.000
_cell.angle_alpha   90.00
_cell.angle_beta   90.00
_cell.angle_gamma   90.00
#
_symmetry.space_group_name_H-M   'P 1'
#
loop_
_entity.id
_entity.type
_entity.pdbx_description
1 polymer ?
#
loop_
_entity_poly.entity_id
_entity_poly.type
_entity_poly.pdbx_seq_one_letter_code
_entity_poly.pdbx_strand_id
1 'polypeptide(L)' 'MLLEAPDGLKPKLKEVAAALKAAGIKVYVSASSCYGPCDIDYLAAEYCKVDGIIHLGEPLAGYRDFRLRR' A
#
# COMPACT_ATOMS: atom_id res chain seq x y z
N MET A 1 1.94 8.92 5.27
CA MET A 1 1.75 7.82 4.31
C MET A 1 0.62 6.88 4.73
N LEU A 2 -0.11 6.32 3.78
CA LEU A 2 -1.07 5.23 3.98
C LEU A 2 -0.44 3.91 3.48
N LEU A 3 -0.55 2.83 4.26
CA LEU A 3 -0.17 1.49 3.83
C LEU A 3 -1.41 0.66 3.53
N GLU A 4 -1.34 -0.09 2.45
CA GLU A 4 -2.41 -0.99 2.01
C GLU A 4 -1.79 -2.28 1.45
N ALA A 5 -2.47 -3.39 1.69
CA ALA A 5 -2.14 -4.67 1.06
C ALA A 5 -3.36 -5.60 1.05
N PRO A 6 -3.36 -6.63 0.18
CA PRO A 6 -4.31 -7.71 0.23
C PRO A 6 -4.37 -8.38 1.61
N ASP A 7 -5.51 -8.98 1.93
CA ASP A 7 -5.77 -9.54 3.27
C ASP A 7 -4.70 -10.55 3.72
N GLY A 8 -4.20 -11.38 2.79
CA GLY A 8 -3.13 -12.34 3.08
C GLY A 8 -1.78 -11.72 3.43
N LEU A 9 -1.55 -10.44 3.10
CA LEU A 9 -0.31 -9.72 3.35
C LEU A 9 -0.43 -8.68 4.47
N LYS A 10 -1.63 -8.36 4.95
CA LYS A 10 -1.87 -7.40 6.05
C LYS A 10 -1.01 -7.65 7.30
N PRO A 11 -0.74 -8.89 7.76
CA PRO A 11 0.13 -9.10 8.91
C PRO A 11 1.55 -8.51 8.73
N LYS A 12 2.07 -8.46 7.50
CA LYS A 12 3.38 -7.89 7.19
C LYS A 12 3.41 -6.36 7.19
N LEU A 13 2.25 -5.69 7.07
CA LEU A 13 2.17 -4.23 7.14
C LEU A 13 2.67 -3.68 8.48
N LYS A 14 2.64 -4.49 9.55
CA LYS A 14 3.18 -4.12 10.86
C LYS A 14 4.69 -3.85 10.80
N GLU A 15 5.43 -4.69 10.08
CA GLU A 15 6.89 -4.55 9.93
C GLU A 15 7.24 -3.32 9.09
N VAL A 16 6.52 -3.12 7.98
CA VAL A 16 6.68 -1.95 7.11
C VAL A 16 6.35 -0.66 7.87
N ALA A 17 5.24 -0.65 8.63
CA ALA A 17 4.86 0.49 9.44
C ALA A 17 5.90 0.80 10.52
N ALA A 18 6.48 -0.21 11.16
CA ALA A 18 7.52 -0.02 12.16
C ALA A 18 8.78 0.60 11.55
N ALA A 19 9.24 0.11 10.40
CA ALA A 19 10.40 0.66 9.69
C ALA A 19 10.20 2.12 9.28
N LEU A 20 9.03 2.46 8.72
CA LEU A 20 8.70 3.83 8.32
C LEU A 20 8.57 4.78 9.52
N LYS A 21 7.94 4.32 10.61
CA LYS A 21 7.86 5.09 11.85
C LYS A 21 9.23 5.35 12.46
N ALA A 22 10.13 4.37 12.43
CA ALA A 22 11.52 4.54 12.87
C ALA A 22 12.28 5.58 12.03
N ALA A 23 11.90 5.74 10.76
CA ALA A 23 12.40 6.81 9.89
C ALA A 23 11.70 8.17 10.10
N GLY A 24 10.85 8.32 11.12
CA GLY A 24 10.14 9.56 11.43
C GLY A 24 8.89 9.82 10.60
N ILE A 25 8.43 8.84 9.82
CA ILE A 25 7.27 8.99 8.93
C ILE A 25 5.99 8.67 9.71
N LYS A 26 4.99 9.55 9.63
CA LYS A 26 3.64 9.27 10.13
C LYS A 26 2.94 8.27 9.21
N VAL A 27 2.51 7.15 9.77
CA VAL A 27 1.95 6.02 9.03
C VAL A 27 0.53 5.71 9.49
N TYR A 28 -0.38 5.57 8.53
CA TYR A 28 -1.70 4.98 8.66
C TYR A 28 -1.74 3.63 7.93
N VAL A 29 -2.59 2.71 8.38
CA VAL A 29 -2.80 1.40 7.73
C VAL A 29 -4.26 1.34 7.34
N SER A 30 -4.55 1.09 6.05
CA SER A 30 -5.93 0.84 5.63
C SER A 30 -6.41 -0.49 6.19
N ALA A 31 -7.58 -0.47 6.82
CA ALA A 31 -8.24 -1.66 7.35
C ALA A 31 -9.16 -2.32 6.30
N SER A 32 -9.49 -1.59 5.23
CA SER A 32 -10.30 -2.05 4.10
C SER A 32 -9.68 -3.29 3.47
N SER A 33 -10.49 -4.25 3.00
CA SER A 33 -9.98 -5.29 2.11
C SER A 33 -9.53 -4.63 0.80
N CYS A 34 -8.51 -5.21 0.17
CA CYS A 34 -7.98 -4.76 -1.11
C CYS A 34 -7.73 -5.99 -1.97
N TYR A 35 -8.29 -6.01 -3.18
CA TYR A 35 -8.28 -7.18 -4.08
C TYR A 35 -7.49 -6.94 -5.37
N GLY A 36 -6.90 -5.75 -5.51
CA GLY A 36 -6.28 -5.33 -6.76
C GLY A 36 -5.82 -3.89 -6.71
N PRO A 37 -4.96 -3.48 -7.67
CA PRO A 37 -4.64 -2.07 -7.90
C PRO A 37 -5.86 -1.24 -8.36
N CYS A 38 -6.98 -1.88 -8.71
CA CYS A 38 -8.26 -1.22 -9.00
C CYS A 38 -9.00 -0.75 -7.74
N ASP A 39 -8.59 -1.20 -6.56
CA ASP A 39 -9.28 -1.02 -5.28
C ASP A 39 -8.34 -0.39 -4.24
N ILE A 40 -7.58 0.61 -4.68
CA ILE A 40 -6.69 1.39 -3.80
C ILE A 40 -7.53 2.39 -3.02
N ASP A 41 -7.33 2.46 -1.70
CA ASP A 41 -8.10 3.27 -0.75
C ASP A 41 -7.69 4.76 -0.78
N TYR A 42 -7.93 5.39 -1.93
CA TYR A 42 -7.68 6.82 -2.15
C TYR A 42 -8.50 7.72 -1.22
N LEU A 43 -9.70 7.28 -0.84
CA LEU A 43 -10.54 8.02 0.09
C LEU A 43 -9.90 8.08 1.47
N ALA A 44 -9.43 6.96 2.03
CA ALA A 44 -8.74 6.98 3.31
C ALA A 44 -7.46 7.84 3.25
N ALA A 45 -6.74 7.80 2.13
CA ALA A 45 -5.56 8.63 1.92
C ALA A 45 -5.90 10.13 1.97
N GLU A 46 -6.98 10.55 1.30
CA GLU A 46 -7.48 11.92 1.31
C GLU A 46 -7.94 12.35 2.71
N TYR A 47 -8.77 11.53 3.37
CA TYR A 47 -9.26 11.81 4.73
C TYR A 47 -8.14 11.94 5.75
N CYS A 48 -7.13 11.07 5.67
CA CYS A 48 -5.98 11.10 6.56
C CYS A 48 -4.93 12.16 6.15
N LYS A 49 -5.14 12.85 5.02
CA LYS A 49 -4.24 13.87 4.46
C LYS A 49 -2.80 13.38 4.37
N VAL A 50 -2.61 12.19 3.80
CA VAL A 50 -1.28 11.61 3.64
C VAL A 50 -0.61 12.09 2.35
N ASP A 51 0.72 12.16 2.36
CA ASP A 51 1.50 12.57 1.19
C ASP A 51 1.63 11.48 0.12
N GLY A 52 1.21 10.25 0.43
CA GLY A 52 1.31 9.12 -0.49
C GLY A 52 0.82 7.80 0.09
N ILE A 53 0.64 6.83 -0.82
CA ILE A 53 0.16 5.48 -0.57
C ILE A 53 1.26 4.48 -0.93
N ILE A 54 1.48 3.49 -0.07
CA ILE A 54 2.28 2.30 -0.38
C ILE A 54 1.30 1.13 -0.47
N HIS A 55 1.05 0.69 -1.69
CA HIS A 55 0.24 -0.48 -2.01
C HIS A 55 1.17 -1.68 -2.27
N LEU A 56 1.00 -2.76 -1.52
CA LEU A 56 1.86 -3.95 -1.60
C LEU A 56 1.12 -5.15 -2.19
N GLY A 57 1.87 -6.04 -2.81
CA GLY A 57 1.40 -7.36 -3.24
C GLY A 57 1.01 -7.45 -4.71
N GLU A 58 0.66 -6.33 -5.34
CA GLU A 58 0.21 -6.32 -6.72
C GLU A 58 0.86 -5.18 -7.53
N PRO A 59 1.18 -5.42 -8.81
CA PRO A 59 1.63 -4.35 -9.70
C PRO A 59 0.48 -3.38 -9.97
N LEU A 60 0.82 -2.11 -10.20
CA LEU A 60 -0.17 -1.10 -10.58
C LEU A 60 -0.91 -1.51 -11.87
N ALA A 61 -2.19 -1.13 -11.97
CA ALA A 61 -2.98 -1.39 -13.16
C ALA A 61 -2.32 -0.75 -14.39
N GLY A 62 -2.08 -1.55 -15.43
CA GLY A 62 -1.39 -1.10 -16.65
C GLY A 62 0.14 -1.13 -16.56
N TYR A 63 0.73 -1.47 -15.42
CA TYR A 63 2.16 -1.73 -15.32
C TYR A 63 2.54 -2.93 -16.19
N ARG A 64 3.45 -2.71 -17.13
CA ARG A 64 3.99 -3.75 -18.02
C ARG A 64 5.49 -3.83 -17.82
N ASP A 65 5.94 -4.91 -17.18
CA ASP A 65 7.37 -5.24 -17.17
C ASP A 65 7.74 -5.94 -18.49
N PHE A 66 8.40 -5.19 -19.38
CA PHE A 66 8.88 -5.72 -20.65
C PHE A 66 10.07 -6.68 -20.51
N ARG A 67 10.68 -6.80 -19.33
CA ARG A 67 11.86 -7.67 -19.09
C ARG A 67 11.48 -9.13 -18.81
N LEU A 68 10.21 -9.42 -18.54
CA LEU A 68 9.73 -10.76 -18.21
C LEU A 68 9.15 -11.53 -19.42
N ARG A 69 9.11 -10.93 -20.61
CA ARG A 69 8.80 -11.64 -21.85
C ARG A 69 10.07 -12.34 -22.32
N ARG A 70 10.20 -13.62 -21.96
CA ARG A 70 11.16 -14.54 -22.59
C ARG A 70 10.84 -14.71 -24.07
#